data_AF-A0A553DXK6-F1
#
_entry.id   AF-A0A553DXK6-F1
#
_cell.length_a   1.000
_cell.length_b   1.000
_cell.length_c   1.000
_cell.angle_alpha   90.00
_cell.angle_beta   90.00
_cell.angle_gamma   90.00
#
_symmetry.space_group_name_H-M   'P 1'
#
loop_
_entity.id
_entity.type
_entity.pdbx_description
1 polymer ?
#
loop_
_entity_poly.entity_id
_entity_poly.type
_entity_poly.pdbx_seq_one_letter_code
_entity_poly.pdbx_strand_id
1 'polypeptide(L)'
;MLSFKEQFIVEYRDSTYIKEEWNEFVTVYDNPTCELQPFENYKMEFFGDDRLVCLRQISTDVRLREQSALWGKFKDKDGNTRADFHALYLYIPKGEGLEYIQMIR
;
A
#
# COMPACT_ATOMS: atom_id res chain seq x y z
N MET A 1 9.14 1.06 -10.57
CA MET A 1 9.58 0.66 -9.22
C MET A 1 9.69 -0.85 -9.26
N LEU A 2 10.81 -1.43 -8.82
CA LEU A 2 10.95 -2.89 -8.76
C LEU A 2 10.04 -3.41 -7.65
N SER A 3 9.43 -4.57 -7.83
CA SER A 3 8.76 -5.25 -6.72
C SER A 3 9.76 -5.53 -5.60
N PHE A 4 9.29 -5.63 -4.35
CA PHE A 4 10.14 -5.98 -3.20
C PHE A 4 11.05 -7.19 -3.47
N LYS A 5 10.50 -8.20 -4.17
CA LYS A 5 11.24 -9.39 -4.60
C LYS A 5 12.40 -9.05 -5.54
N GLU A 6 12.14 -8.26 -6.58
CA GLU A 6 13.16 -7.90 -7.57
C GLU A 6 14.23 -6.99 -6.96
N GLN A 7 13.85 -6.11 -6.03
CA GLN A 7 14.80 -5.28 -5.29
C GLN A 7 15.78 -6.15 -4.48
N PHE A 8 15.28 -7.14 -3.74
CA PHE A 8 16.15 -8.04 -2.97
C PHE A 8 17.09 -8.88 -3.85
N ILE A 9 16.65 -9.26 -5.05
CA ILE A 9 17.50 -9.97 -6.03
C ILE A 9 18.62 -9.05 -6.51
N VAL A 10 18.33 -7.81 -6.88
CA VAL A 10 19.32 -6.84 -7.37
C VAL A 10 20.33 -6.47 -6.28
N GLU A 11 19.88 -6.36 -5.04
CA GLU A 11 20.72 -6.04 -3.90
C GLU A 11 21.49 -7.25 -3.34
N TYR A 12 21.37 -8.42 -3.97
CA TYR A 12 21.99 -9.68 -3.52
C TYR A 12 21.74 -9.97 -2.03
N ARG A 13 20.54 -9.64 -1.53
CA ARG A 13 20.20 -9.86 -0.13
C ARG A 13 20.13 -11.34 0.17
N ASP A 14 20.66 -11.74 1.33
CA ASP A 14 20.55 -13.12 1.78
C ASP A 14 19.13 -13.42 2.29
N SER A 15 18.79 -14.71 2.35
CA SER A 15 17.46 -15.16 2.74
C SER A 15 17.08 -14.85 4.19
N THR A 16 18.06 -14.63 5.07
CA THR A 16 17.81 -14.25 6.48
C THR A 16 17.30 -12.83 6.52
N TYR A 17 18.02 -11.89 5.89
CA TYR A 17 17.62 -10.50 5.79
C TYR A 17 16.23 -10.35 5.16
N ILE A 18 15.97 -11.04 4.04
CA ILE A 18 14.66 -11.01 3.38
C ILE A 18 13.54 -11.46 4.32
N LYS A 19 13.79 -12.49 5.13
CA LYS A 19 12.81 -13.01 6.08
C LYS A 19 12.56 -12.05 7.24
N GLU A 20 13.59 -11.39 7.73
CA GLU A 20 13.47 -10.39 8.80
C GLU A 20 12.66 -9.19 8.35
N GLU A 21 12.98 -8.61 7.19
CA GLU A 21 12.24 -7.50 6.58
C GLU A 21 10.79 -7.88 6.29
N TRP A 22 10.56 -9.09 5.75
CA TRP A 22 9.20 -9.59 5.52
C TRP A 22 8.41 -9.74 6.81
N ASN A 23 9.04 -10.29 7.87
CA ASN A 23 8.38 -10.44 9.15
C ASN A 23 8.01 -9.07 9.73
N GLU A 24 8.90 -8.08 9.68
CA GLU A 24 8.60 -6.72 10.16
C GLU A 24 7.37 -6.13 9.45
N PHE A 25 7.29 -6.30 8.12
CA PHE A 25 6.15 -5.86 7.33
C PHE A 25 4.83 -6.56 7.74
N VAL A 26 4.84 -7.88 7.93
CA VAL A 26 3.64 -8.65 8.29
C VAL A 26 3.22 -8.41 9.74
N THR A 27 4.15 -8.11 10.64
CA THR A 27 3.88 -7.94 12.08
C THR A 27 2.84 -6.84 12.36
N VAL A 28 2.72 -5.83 11.48
CA VAL A 28 1.69 -4.79 11.59
C VAL A 28 0.28 -5.38 11.44
N TYR A 29 0.10 -6.32 10.52
CA TYR A 29 -1.18 -6.98 10.25
C TYR A 29 -1.53 -8.04 11.29
N ASP A 30 -0.52 -8.67 11.90
CA ASP A 30 -0.69 -9.61 13.02
C ASP A 30 -0.90 -8.90 14.37
N ASN A 31 -0.77 -7.57 14.42
CA ASN A 31 -0.98 -6.81 15.65
C ASN A 31 -2.46 -6.89 16.06
N PRO A 32 -2.78 -7.34 17.29
CA PRO A 32 -4.17 -7.52 17.73
C PRO A 32 -4.97 -6.21 17.83
N THR A 33 -4.28 -5.06 17.81
CA THR A 33 -4.90 -3.73 17.78
C THR A 33 -5.05 -3.16 16.37
N CYS A 34 -4.59 -3.90 15.35
CA CYS A 34 -4.71 -3.49 13.97
C CYS A 34 -6.18 -3.46 13.55
N GLU A 35 -6.63 -2.29 13.10
CA GLU A 35 -7.99 -2.02 12.70
C GLU A 35 -7.98 -1.36 11.32
N LEU A 36 -8.44 -2.11 10.30
CA LEU A 36 -8.70 -1.54 8.99
C LEU A 36 -9.78 -0.48 9.09
N GLN A 37 -9.51 0.68 8.52
CA GLN A 37 -10.45 1.80 8.57
C GLN A 37 -11.45 1.71 7.40
N PRO A 38 -12.65 2.30 7.55
CA PRO A 38 -13.64 2.32 6.48
C PRO A 38 -13.08 2.91 5.17
N PHE A 39 -13.45 2.29 4.06
CA PHE A 39 -13.04 2.69 2.73
C PHE A 39 -13.98 3.79 2.18
N GLU A 40 -13.82 5.01 2.69
CA GLU A 40 -14.76 6.11 2.46
C GLU A 40 -14.02 7.41 2.14
N ASN A 41 -14.75 8.41 1.61
CA ASN A 41 -14.25 9.76 1.37
C ASN A 41 -12.92 9.77 0.61
N TYR A 42 -12.92 9.14 -0.57
CA TYR A 42 -11.79 9.11 -1.48
C TYR A 42 -12.16 9.60 -2.87
N LYS A 43 -11.14 10.04 -3.61
CA LYS A 43 -11.20 10.35 -5.05
C LYS A 43 -10.43 9.30 -5.83
N MET A 44 -10.89 9.04 -7.06
CA MET A 44 -10.11 8.34 -8.07
C MET A 44 -9.23 9.37 -8.79
N GLU A 45 -7.93 9.11 -8.84
CA GLU A 45 -6.98 9.91 -9.60
C GLU A 45 -6.36 9.05 -10.70
N PHE A 46 -6.51 9.50 -11.95
CA PHE A 46 -6.06 8.78 -13.14
C PHE A 46 -4.72 9.35 -13.65
N PHE A 47 -3.88 8.47 -14.16
CA PHE A 47 -2.57 8.79 -14.74
C PHE A 47 -2.31 7.93 -15.98
N GLY A 48 -1.31 8.33 -16.76
CA GLY A 48 -0.81 7.50 -17.86
C GLY A 48 -1.87 7.21 -18.93
N ASP A 49 -2.59 8.25 -19.36
CA ASP A 49 -3.66 8.16 -20.37
C ASP A 49 -4.82 7.26 -19.91
N ASP A 50 -5.30 7.52 -18.69
CA ASP A 50 -6.38 6.78 -18.01
C ASP A 50 -6.14 5.28 -17.80
N ARG A 51 -4.89 4.82 -17.93
CA ARG A 51 -4.50 3.41 -17.75
C ARG A 51 -4.02 3.08 -16.34
N LEU A 52 -3.77 4.07 -15.50
CA LEU A 52 -3.39 3.91 -14.11
C LEU A 52 -4.37 4.68 -13.25
N VAL A 53 -4.93 4.06 -12.22
CA VAL A 53 -5.81 4.72 -11.24
C VAL A 53 -5.35 4.43 -9.83
N CYS A 54 -5.40 5.44 -8.97
CA CYS A 54 -5.23 5.27 -7.52
C CYS A 54 -6.39 5.89 -6.75
N LEU A 55 -6.59 5.40 -5.53
CA LEU A 55 -7.68 5.81 -4.64
C LEU A 55 -7.09 6.61 -3.48
N ARG A 56 -7.35 7.92 -3.44
CA ARG A 56 -6.74 8.84 -2.47
C ARG A 56 -7.78 9.50 -1.58
N GLN A 57 -7.46 9.66 -0.31
CA GLN A 57 -8.37 10.29 0.65
C GLN A 57 -8.57 11.78 0.34
N ILE A 58 -9.82 12.25 0.46
CA ILE A 58 -10.21 13.67 0.38
C ILE A 58 -10.36 14.31 1.78
N SER A 59 -9.66 13.77 2.78
CA SER A 59 -9.74 14.23 4.16
C SER A 59 -9.20 15.65 4.34
N THR A 60 -9.86 16.44 5.19
CA THR A 60 -9.34 17.74 5.64
C THR A 60 -8.22 17.60 6.68
N ASP A 61 -8.08 16.44 7.32
CA ASP A 61 -6.95 16.16 8.22
C ASP A 61 -5.65 16.04 7.40
N VAL A 62 -4.68 16.90 7.69
CA VAL A 62 -3.40 16.95 6.97
C VAL A 62 -2.60 15.65 7.05
N ARG A 63 -2.85 14.81 8.05
CA ARG A 63 -2.18 13.50 8.21
C ARG A 63 -2.74 12.44 7.26
N LEU A 64 -3.98 12.63 6.81
CA LEU A 64 -4.73 11.68 5.99
C LEU A 64 -4.89 12.17 4.55
N ARG A 65 -4.86 13.48 4.34
CA ARG A 65 -5.06 14.11 3.03
C ARG A 65 -4.09 13.56 1.99
N GLU A 66 -4.61 13.22 0.81
CA GLU A 66 -3.85 12.65 -0.32
C GLU A 66 -3.17 11.29 -0.04
N GLN A 67 -3.35 10.70 1.14
CA GLN A 67 -2.90 9.34 1.44
C GLN A 67 -3.82 8.30 0.78
N SER A 68 -3.38 7.04 0.78
CA SER A 68 -4.22 5.96 0.24
C SER A 68 -5.54 5.84 1.00
N ALA A 69 -6.61 5.62 0.26
CA ALA A 69 -7.93 5.30 0.81
C ALA A 69 -7.96 3.94 1.52
N LEU A 70 -7.01 3.05 1.21
CA LEU A 70 -6.84 1.77 1.90
C LEU A 70 -5.80 1.95 3.01
N TRP A 71 -6.24 1.90 4.26
CA TRP A 71 -5.39 2.16 5.42
C TRP A 71 -5.93 1.50 6.69
N GLY A 72 -5.07 1.39 7.69
CA GLY A 72 -5.40 0.85 9.00
C GLY A 72 -4.71 1.63 10.11
N LYS A 73 -5.18 1.44 11.34
CA LYS A 73 -4.55 1.97 12.56
C LYS A 73 -4.11 0.81 13.43
N PHE A 74 -3.02 1.00 14.16
CA PHE A 74 -2.55 0.03 15.15
C PHE A 74 -1.84 0.75 16.30
N LYS A 75 -1.62 0.04 17.40
CA LYS A 75 -0.81 0.50 18.53
C LYS A 75 0.62 -0.01 18.40
N ASP A 76 1.60 0.88 18.51
CA ASP A 76 3.00 0.48 18.62
C ASP A 76 3.34 -0.05 20.03
N LYS A 77 4.58 -0.47 20.22
CA LYS A 77 5.07 -1.06 21.48
C LYS A 77 4.94 -0.12 22.68
N ASP A 78 4.90 1.20 22.43
CA ASP A 78 4.76 2.23 23.45
C ASP A 78 3.29 2.65 23.66
N GLY A 79 2.34 2.01 22.95
CA GLY A 79 0.91 2.30 23.02
C GLY A 79 0.46 3.50 22.18
N ASN A 80 1.35 4.06 21.35
CA ASN A 80 1.00 5.17 20.46
C ASN A 80 0.20 4.66 19.25
N THR A 81 -0.77 5.45 18.80
CA THR A 81 -1.50 5.14 17.56
C THR A 81 -0.64 5.45 16.34
N ARG A 82 -0.44 4.45 15.51
CA ARG A 82 0.18 4.55 14.17
C ARG A 82 -0.87 4.29 13.10
N ALA A 83 -0.58 4.75 11.89
CA ALA A 83 -1.37 4.48 10.71
C ALA A 83 -0.46 3.85 9.65
N ASP A 84 -0.95 2.80 8.99
CA ASP A 84 -0.32 2.21 7.81
C ASP A 84 -1.22 2.46 6.60
N PHE A 85 -0.63 2.87 5.47
CA PHE A 85 -1.34 3.25 4.26
C PHE A 85 -0.90 2.36 3.12
N HIS A 86 -1.85 1.65 2.54
CA HIS A 86 -1.56 0.72 1.47
C HIS A 86 -1.93 1.33 0.13
N ALA A 87 -0.94 1.80 -0.63
CA ALA A 87 -1.19 2.40 -1.93
C ALA A 87 -1.67 1.36 -2.94
N LEU A 88 -2.96 1.44 -3.30
CA LEU A 88 -3.57 0.58 -4.30
C LEU A 88 -3.50 1.28 -5.67
N TYR A 89 -2.54 0.87 -6.51
CA TYR A 89 -2.48 1.28 -7.91
C TYR A 89 -3.06 0.18 -8.78
N LEU A 90 -4.08 0.52 -9.57
CA LEU A 90 -4.67 -0.37 -10.54
C LEU A 90 -4.25 0.07 -11.94
N TYR A 91 -3.70 -0.86 -12.72
CA TYR A 91 -3.11 -0.60 -14.02
C TYR A 91 -3.68 -1.52 -15.09
N ILE A 92 -3.95 -0.95 -16.27
CA ILE A 92 -4.33 -1.70 -17.46
C ILE A 92 -3.15 -1.72 -18.44
N PRO A 93 -2.56 -2.89 -18.74
CA PRO A 93 -1.47 -3.00 -19.69
C PRO A 93 -1.80 -2.42 -21.06
N LYS A 94 -0.77 -1.91 -21.76
CA LYS A 94 -0.95 -1.31 -23.07
C LYS A 94 -1.49 -2.34 -24.07
N GLY A 95 -2.61 -2.01 -24.71
CA GLY A 95 -3.27 -2.90 -25.68
C GLY A 95 -4.30 -3.85 -25.05
N GLU A 96 -4.39 -3.90 -23.73
CA GLU A 96 -5.33 -4.76 -23.00
C GLU A 96 -6.57 -3.99 -22.51
N GLY A 97 -7.63 -4.74 -22.17
CA GLY A 97 -8.86 -4.24 -21.56
C GLY A 97 -8.92 -4.37 -20.03
N LEU A 98 -10.05 -3.96 -19.45
CA LEU A 98 -10.30 -3.97 -18.00
C LEU A 98 -10.21 -5.37 -17.38
N GLU A 99 -10.47 -6.41 -18.16
CA GLU A 99 -10.35 -7.82 -17.78
C GLU A 99 -8.90 -8.23 -17.45
N TYR A 100 -7.91 -7.42 -17.83
CA TYR A 100 -6.48 -7.61 -17.53
C TYR A 100 -5.95 -6.60 -16.52
N ILE A 101 -6.81 -5.97 -15.71
CA ILE A 101 -6.37 -5.03 -14.68
C ILE A 101 -5.41 -5.71 -13.69
N GLN A 102 -4.32 -5.01 -13.38
CA GLN A 102 -3.27 -5.48 -12.49
C GLN A 102 -3.15 -4.54 -11.30
N MET A 103 -2.84 -5.11 -10.14
CA MET A 103 -2.39 -4.34 -9.00
C MET A 103 -0.89 -4.11 -9.10
N ILE A 104 -0.46 -2.86 -9.04
CA ILE A 104 0.96 -2.50 -8.92
C ILE A 104 1.19 -2.07 -7.47
N ARG A 105 2.22 -2.65 -6.84
CA ARG A 105 2.73 -2.27 -5.52
C ARG A 105 4.15 -1.74 -5.67
#